data_AF-A0AAV7XIQ1-F1
#
_entry.id   AF-A0AAV7XIQ1-F1
#
_cell.length_a   1.000
_cell.length_b   1.000
_cell.length_c   1.000
_cell.angle_alpha   90.00
_cell.angle_beta   90.00
_cell.angle_gamma   90.00
#
_symmetry.space_group_name_H-M   'P 1'
#
loop_
_entity.id
_entity.type
_entity.pdbx_description
1 polymer ?
#
loop_
_entity_poly.entity_id
_entity_poly.type
_entity_poly.pdbx_seq_one_letter_code
_entity_poly.pdbx_strand_id
1 'polypeptide(L)'
;MASLKSKVDVLWKQVLDTFKWSQTGAVRYDEENFASMKRQVDALTAEDISLEASLSQMRLHPGFRNEEAVGNIHICSNDAATMQVFVLHRDQQMPIHDHPHMIGILKVIKGCVRINSYTFKGYESKKPGSSVIHTLKQTSEVCKGDPACVLTPSERNFHSIVALNGEAAFLDILSPPYFTKIDGQDLNVCNYYREGGTVSRPDGEILVRLEEIGPPDDYWTVKECCEPFKFKYLTDGSALDRTGHFMLRLIALRLPLLKEFLLRSETLLFEKRLRCLNHSQVERELKTALRHAKEILSFSNPILKFRKFLHIFIKFCSEIISSRGIQHTFLKDHSDDCEKHLLQVPFTFCLSLISARQVEMRAGNAIVPCGKWRQLLSCVFLQHMKYGMEQFAASDSFQCLWADERLRHLLEIDVGMPMMEAIEFWSKEYAQTNSNCTSCSHSWQKDNKRYIYSIRHLYGLEGSRREYSSPGCHQFQKMGLAPSSEGGCPFLDFDKEKLLKCLHDGVKADDSFIDSLIYVKSKHGANEACKLYCTTLCNFIKESKKVECGEQLAEASESKLANKISSPSQFYSNLNYFIEM
;
A
#
# COMPACT_ATOMS: atom_id res chain seq x y z
N MET A 1 12.36 -26.43 17.79
CA MET A 1 13.54 -25.70 17.26
C MET A 1 13.20 -24.23 17.25
N ALA A 2 14.00 -23.38 17.91
CA ALA A 2 13.77 -21.94 17.92
C ALA A 2 13.87 -21.39 16.49
N SER A 3 12.88 -20.62 16.05
CA SER A 3 12.95 -19.85 14.81
C SER A 3 14.25 -19.05 14.80
N LEU A 4 15.17 -19.32 13.87
CA LEU A 4 16.34 -18.45 13.68
C LEU A 4 15.79 -17.05 13.37
N LYS A 5 16.03 -16.09 14.26
CA LYS A 5 15.77 -14.67 13.99
C LYS A 5 16.77 -14.20 12.95
N SER A 6 16.35 -13.33 12.02
CA SER A 6 17.28 -12.76 11.04
C SER A 6 18.33 -11.90 11.76
N LYS A 7 19.52 -11.73 11.17
CA LYS A 7 20.54 -10.84 11.76
C LYS A 7 20.04 -9.40 11.88
N VAL A 8 19.19 -8.97 10.95
CA VAL A 8 18.54 -7.64 10.98
C VAL A 8 17.62 -7.51 12.18
N ASP A 9 16.81 -8.53 12.51
CA ASP A 9 15.95 -8.49 13.71
C ASP A 9 16.76 -8.41 15.01
N VAL A 10 17.88 -9.14 15.06
CA VAL A 10 18.80 -9.13 16.21
C VAL A 10 19.47 -7.77 16.36
N LEU A 11 19.99 -7.22 15.26
CA LEU A 11 20.60 -5.89 15.22
C LEU A 11 19.58 -4.82 15.61
N TRP A 12 18.37 -4.86 15.05
CA TRP A 12 17.32 -3.89 15.36
C TRP A 12 16.95 -3.90 16.83
N LYS A 13 16.81 -5.09 17.43
CA LYS A 13 16.61 -5.19 18.88
C LYS A 13 17.78 -4.54 19.65
N GLN A 14 19.03 -4.82 19.27
CA GLN A 14 20.20 -4.22 19.91
C GLN A 14 20.21 -2.69 19.76
N VAL A 15 19.81 -2.14 18.60
CA VAL A 15 19.67 -0.69 18.37
C VAL A 15 18.69 -0.08 19.38
N LEU A 16 17.53 -0.71 19.57
CA LEU A 16 16.50 -0.25 20.52
C LEU A 16 16.93 -0.38 21.99
N ASP A 17 17.73 -1.41 22.31
CA ASP A 17 18.28 -1.58 23.66
C ASP A 17 19.41 -0.56 23.94
N THR A 18 20.13 -0.11 22.90
CA THR A 18 21.27 0.81 22.97
C THR A 18 20.83 2.26 23.13
N PHE A 19 19.89 2.73 22.30
CA PHE A 19 19.53 4.14 22.25
C PHE A 19 18.32 4.46 23.13
N LYS A 20 18.51 5.38 24.09
CA LYS A 20 17.46 5.86 24.98
C LYS A 20 17.40 7.39 24.95
N TRP A 21 16.18 7.93 25.03
CA TRP A 21 15.88 9.37 24.92
C TRP A 21 15.39 9.90 26.25
N SER A 22 15.82 11.11 26.61
CA SER A 22 15.13 11.92 27.61
C SER A 22 14.15 12.89 26.95
N GLN A 23 13.20 13.41 27.72
CA GLN A 23 12.29 14.49 27.31
C GLN A 23 13.02 15.78 26.84
N THR A 24 14.34 15.86 27.04
CA THR A 24 15.18 16.99 26.61
C THR A 24 15.85 16.78 25.24
N GLY A 25 15.58 15.66 24.56
CA GLY A 25 16.11 15.35 23.22
C GLY A 25 17.58 14.94 23.17
N ALA A 26 18.24 14.80 24.32
CA ALA A 26 19.61 14.32 24.38
C ALA A 26 19.63 12.79 24.26
N VAL A 27 20.34 12.28 23.26
CA VAL A 27 20.55 10.84 23.09
C VAL A 27 21.50 10.35 24.16
N ARG A 28 21.06 9.35 24.93
CA ARG A 28 21.91 8.64 25.88
C ARG A 28 22.01 7.20 25.45
N TYR A 29 23.23 6.68 25.45
CA TYR A 29 23.50 5.28 25.22
C TYR A 29 24.56 4.81 26.20
N ASP A 30 24.48 3.53 26.53
CA ASP A 30 25.48 2.85 27.31
C ASP A 30 26.63 2.39 26.38
N GLU A 31 27.88 2.61 26.79
CA GLU A 31 29.06 2.37 25.94
C GLU A 31 29.22 0.90 25.57
N GLU A 32 28.90 -0.03 26.49
CA GLU A 32 28.99 -1.46 26.22
C GLU A 32 27.93 -1.90 25.20
N ASN A 33 26.71 -1.41 25.34
CA ASN A 33 25.63 -1.66 24.38
C ASN A 33 25.94 -1.08 23.00
N PHE A 34 26.51 0.13 22.95
CA PHE A 34 26.92 0.74 21.69
C PHE A 34 28.08 -0.01 21.03
N ALA A 35 29.08 -0.45 21.80
CA ALA A 35 30.16 -1.29 21.29
C ALA A 35 29.64 -2.66 20.79
N SER A 36 28.65 -3.24 21.46
CA SER A 36 27.96 -4.46 21.01
C SER A 36 27.22 -4.23 19.70
N MET A 37 26.42 -3.17 19.61
CA MET A 37 25.69 -2.76 18.41
C MET A 37 26.65 -2.50 17.24
N LYS A 38 27.72 -1.75 17.46
CA LYS A 38 28.73 -1.45 16.43
C LYS A 38 29.37 -2.71 15.88
N ARG A 39 29.72 -3.68 16.73
CA ARG A 39 30.26 -4.98 16.27
C ARG A 39 29.27 -5.74 15.37
N GLN A 40 27.97 -5.67 15.67
CA GLN A 40 26.94 -6.28 14.83
C GLN A 40 26.81 -5.56 13.47
N VAL A 41 26.87 -4.22 13.47
CA VAL A 41 26.87 -3.42 12.24
C VAL A 41 28.12 -3.70 11.40
N ASP A 42 29.31 -3.77 12.03
CA ASP A 42 30.57 -4.05 11.36
C ASP A 42 30.56 -5.41 10.63
N ALA A 43 29.84 -6.39 11.18
CA ALA A 43 29.70 -7.75 10.64
C ALA A 43 28.53 -7.92 9.64
N LEU A 44 27.74 -6.88 9.39
CA LEU A 44 26.57 -6.95 8.50
C LEU A 44 27.00 -7.02 7.03
N THR A 45 26.32 -7.87 6.26
CA THR A 45 26.59 -8.08 4.83
C THR A 45 25.40 -7.66 3.95
N ALA A 46 25.62 -7.60 2.63
CA ALA A 46 24.56 -7.28 1.66
C ALA A 46 23.45 -8.34 1.64
N GLU A 47 23.83 -9.60 1.83
CA GLU A 47 22.92 -10.74 1.89
C GLU A 47 22.05 -10.69 3.14
N ASP A 48 22.61 -10.29 4.28
CA ASP A 48 21.87 -10.19 5.56
C ASP A 48 20.70 -9.20 5.46
N ILE A 49 20.83 -8.14 4.66
CA ILE A 49 19.79 -7.13 4.42
C ILE A 49 19.02 -7.33 3.11
N SER A 50 19.25 -8.44 2.39
CA SER A 50 18.63 -8.71 1.08
C SER A 50 18.81 -7.59 0.05
N LEU A 51 19.97 -6.91 0.06
CA LEU A 51 20.21 -5.68 -0.70
C LEU A 51 19.90 -5.81 -2.19
N GLU A 52 20.33 -6.87 -2.86
CA GLU A 52 20.13 -7.02 -4.31
C GLU A 52 18.65 -7.19 -4.71
N ALA A 53 17.82 -7.75 -3.83
CA ALA A 53 16.38 -7.83 -4.06
C ALA A 53 15.77 -6.42 -4.05
N SER A 54 16.17 -5.60 -3.08
CA SER A 54 15.71 -4.21 -2.96
C SER A 54 16.24 -3.30 -4.08
N LEU A 55 17.53 -3.44 -4.42
CA LEU A 55 18.13 -2.74 -5.55
C LEU A 55 17.44 -3.06 -6.87
N SER A 56 17.03 -4.33 -7.07
CA SER A 56 16.30 -4.72 -8.27
C SER A 56 14.97 -3.99 -8.41
N GLN A 57 14.26 -3.76 -7.30
CA GLN A 57 13.02 -2.98 -7.31
C GLN A 57 13.29 -1.49 -7.51
N MET A 58 14.28 -0.95 -6.80
CA MET A 58 14.69 0.44 -6.92
C MET A 58 15.10 0.82 -8.35
N ARG A 59 15.79 -0.07 -9.07
CA ARG A 59 16.17 0.10 -10.48
C ARG A 59 14.99 0.18 -11.46
N LEU A 60 13.78 -0.19 -11.03
CA LEU A 60 12.56 0.02 -11.84
C LEU A 60 12.06 1.46 -11.77
N HIS A 61 12.46 2.23 -10.74
CA HIS A 61 12.02 3.61 -10.60
C HIS A 61 12.73 4.51 -11.63
N PRO A 62 12.00 5.27 -12.46
CA PRO A 62 12.58 6.08 -13.56
C PRO A 62 13.69 7.03 -13.10
N GLY A 63 13.50 7.71 -11.97
CA GLY A 63 14.48 8.65 -11.42
C GLY A 63 15.81 8.03 -11.00
N PHE A 64 15.78 6.82 -10.45
CA PHE A 64 16.99 6.10 -10.08
C PHE A 64 17.62 5.47 -11.33
N ARG A 65 16.81 4.93 -12.25
CA ARG A 65 17.28 4.38 -13.52
C ARG A 65 18.05 5.39 -14.37
N ASN A 66 17.67 6.67 -14.33
CA ASN A 66 18.33 7.75 -15.06
C ASN A 66 19.58 8.31 -14.36
N GLU A 67 20.01 7.71 -13.24
CA GLU A 67 21.16 8.14 -12.43
C GLU A 67 21.01 9.56 -11.83
N GLU A 68 19.80 10.11 -11.82
CA GLU A 68 19.52 11.47 -11.33
C GLU A 68 19.33 11.50 -9.80
N ALA A 69 18.79 10.43 -9.21
CA ALA A 69 18.41 10.39 -7.80
C ALA A 69 19.29 9.48 -6.96
N VAL A 70 19.42 9.80 -5.67
CA VAL A 70 19.97 8.88 -4.68
C VAL A 70 18.88 7.90 -4.23
N GLY A 71 19.20 6.61 -4.23
CA GLY A 71 18.31 5.57 -3.75
C GLY A 71 18.23 5.54 -2.22
N ASN A 72 17.04 5.40 -1.64
CA ASN A 72 16.82 5.20 -0.20
C ASN A 72 15.97 3.94 0.04
N ILE A 73 16.58 2.91 0.62
CA ILE A 73 15.93 1.64 1.00
C ILE A 73 15.63 1.71 2.50
N HIS A 74 14.36 1.63 2.86
CA HIS A 74 13.95 1.58 4.27
C HIS A 74 14.09 0.17 4.81
N ILE A 75 14.78 -0.02 5.94
CA ILE A 75 14.85 -1.31 6.63
C ILE A 75 13.85 -1.35 7.79
N CYS A 76 14.00 -0.44 8.75
CA CYS A 76 13.10 -0.33 9.89
C CYS A 76 13.21 1.04 10.58
N SER A 77 12.12 1.49 11.21
CA SER A 77 12.14 2.67 12.08
C SER A 77 11.10 2.59 13.18
N ASN A 78 11.31 3.41 14.20
CA ASN A 78 10.31 3.81 15.18
C ASN A 78 10.69 5.19 15.73
N ASP A 79 10.05 5.62 16.82
CA ASP A 79 10.33 6.92 17.46
C ASP A 79 11.74 7.01 18.07
N ALA A 80 12.44 5.88 18.20
CA ALA A 80 13.80 5.82 18.71
C ALA A 80 14.86 5.85 17.60
N ALA A 81 14.75 5.04 16.57
CA ALA A 81 15.80 4.99 15.56
C ALA A 81 15.24 4.82 14.16
N THR A 82 16.11 5.09 13.19
CA THR A 82 15.91 4.72 11.79
C THR A 82 17.08 3.88 11.35
N MET A 83 16.80 2.87 10.52
CA MET A 83 17.79 2.08 9.82
C MET A 83 17.38 2.03 8.35
N GLN A 84 18.27 2.51 7.49
CA GLN A 84 18.04 2.66 6.06
C GLN A 84 19.33 2.43 5.29
N VAL A 85 19.23 2.16 4.00
CA VAL A 85 20.38 2.05 3.10
C VAL A 85 20.26 3.10 2.02
N PHE A 86 21.32 3.89 1.84
CA PHE A 86 21.44 4.80 0.71
C PHE A 86 22.24 4.14 -0.40
N VAL A 87 21.81 4.37 -1.64
CA VAL A 87 22.42 3.81 -2.84
C VAL A 87 22.76 4.96 -3.78
N LEU A 88 24.03 5.09 -4.11
CA LEU A 88 24.56 6.15 -4.94
C LEU A 88 25.08 5.55 -6.25
N HIS A 89 24.76 6.20 -7.36
CA HIS A 89 25.39 5.94 -8.65
C HIS A 89 26.86 6.38 -8.65
N ARG A 90 27.60 5.99 -9.69
CA ARG A 90 29.00 6.40 -9.86
C ARG A 90 29.10 7.92 -9.82
N ASP A 91 30.06 8.41 -9.03
CA ASP A 91 30.39 9.85 -8.87
C ASP A 91 29.23 10.70 -8.32
N GLN A 92 28.10 10.08 -7.97
CA GLN A 92 26.97 10.76 -7.35
C GLN A 92 27.33 11.16 -5.92
N GLN A 93 26.83 12.32 -5.51
CA GLN A 93 27.12 12.92 -4.22
C GLN A 93 25.84 13.21 -3.44
N MET A 94 25.83 12.83 -2.16
CA MET A 94 24.95 13.43 -1.18
C MET A 94 25.56 14.77 -0.73
N PRO A 95 24.84 15.90 -0.84
CA PRO A 95 25.35 17.22 -0.50
C PRO A 95 25.71 17.31 0.99
N ILE A 96 26.45 18.35 1.36
CA ILE A 96 26.83 18.55 2.77
C ILE A 96 25.55 18.80 3.56
N HIS A 97 25.28 17.96 4.55
CA HIS A 97 24.12 18.07 5.41
C HIS A 97 24.47 17.77 6.87
N ASP A 98 23.63 18.21 7.79
CA ASP A 98 23.80 17.99 9.23
C ASP A 98 22.84 16.95 9.82
N HIS A 99 23.15 16.53 11.05
CA HIS A 99 22.39 15.56 11.84
C HIS A 99 22.12 16.13 13.25
N PRO A 100 21.34 17.21 13.40
CA PRO A 100 21.25 17.94 14.66
C PRO A 100 20.76 17.05 15.80
N HIS A 101 21.49 17.05 16.93
CA HIS A 101 21.17 16.24 18.11
C HIS A 101 21.19 14.71 17.89
N MET A 102 21.72 14.23 16.76
CA MET A 102 21.72 12.81 16.41
C MET A 102 23.08 12.15 16.59
N ILE A 103 23.05 10.86 16.89
CA ILE A 103 24.16 9.93 16.74
C ILE A 103 23.84 9.08 15.52
N GLY A 104 24.86 8.87 14.69
CA GLY A 104 24.74 8.08 13.47
C GLY A 104 25.84 7.05 13.37
N ILE A 105 25.52 5.90 12.80
CA ILE A 105 26.49 4.89 12.40
C ILE A 105 26.27 4.53 10.94
N LEU A 106 27.34 4.66 10.16
CA LEU A 106 27.36 4.43 8.72
C LEU A 106 28.27 3.25 8.39
N LYS A 107 27.75 2.25 7.69
CA LYS A 107 28.52 1.08 7.22
C LYS A 107 28.36 0.91 5.72
N VAL A 108 29.48 0.90 5.00
CA VAL A 108 29.48 0.59 3.56
C VAL A 108 29.25 -0.91 3.38
N ILE A 109 28.18 -1.24 2.67
CA ILE A 109 27.73 -2.63 2.40
C ILE A 109 28.12 -3.05 0.97
N LYS A 110 28.21 -2.09 0.05
CA LYS A 110 28.61 -2.29 -1.36
C LYS A 110 29.43 -1.10 -1.86
N GLY A 111 30.43 -1.38 -2.69
CA GLY A 111 31.26 -0.34 -3.32
C GLY A 111 32.17 0.38 -2.31
N CYS A 112 32.52 1.62 -2.66
CA CYS A 112 33.33 2.50 -1.83
C CYS A 112 32.76 3.92 -1.86
N VAL A 113 32.92 4.67 -0.79
CA VAL A 113 32.52 6.08 -0.70
C VAL A 113 33.64 6.93 -0.13
N ARG A 114 33.70 8.19 -0.54
CA ARG A 114 34.46 9.24 0.14
C ARG A 114 33.52 10.01 1.05
N ILE A 115 33.87 10.09 2.33
CA ILE A 115 33.13 10.85 3.33
C ILE A 115 33.97 12.07 3.69
N ASN A 116 33.45 13.26 3.39
CA ASN A 116 34.00 14.51 3.93
C ASN A 116 33.18 14.87 5.15
N SER A 117 33.72 14.65 6.35
CA SER A 117 33.08 15.01 7.61
C SER A 117 33.58 16.36 8.10
N TYR A 118 32.69 17.13 8.73
CA TYR A 118 33.00 18.43 9.31
C TYR A 118 32.52 18.46 10.76
N THR A 119 33.41 18.91 11.64
CA THR A 119 33.15 19.08 13.07
C THR A 119 33.03 20.56 13.38
N PHE A 120 31.91 20.97 13.97
CA PHE A 120 31.63 22.36 14.32
C PHE A 120 32.67 22.95 15.28
N LYS A 121 33.15 24.18 14.99
CA LYS A 121 34.14 24.90 15.80
C LYS A 121 33.70 26.31 16.22
N GLY A 122 32.63 26.85 15.62
CA GLY A 122 32.11 28.17 15.96
C GLY A 122 31.21 28.76 14.87
N TYR A 123 30.41 29.76 15.24
CA TYR A 123 29.63 30.56 14.29
C TYR A 123 30.45 31.77 13.85
N GLU A 124 30.50 32.02 12.54
CA GLU A 124 30.86 33.33 11.99
C GLU A 124 29.63 34.25 11.99
N SER A 125 28.49 33.71 11.56
CA SER A 125 27.19 34.38 11.66
C SER A 125 26.08 33.36 11.89
N LYS A 126 25.12 33.72 12.75
CA LYS A 126 23.98 32.85 13.09
C LYS A 126 22.69 33.51 12.61
N LYS A 127 22.16 33.03 11.50
CA LYS A 127 20.91 33.49 10.89
C LYS A 127 20.15 32.26 10.39
N PRO A 128 18.90 32.02 10.81
CA PRO A 128 18.14 30.87 10.34
C PRO A 128 18.10 30.80 8.81
N GLY A 129 18.42 29.65 8.22
CA GLY A 129 18.44 29.44 6.76
C GLY A 129 19.61 30.09 6.02
N SER A 130 20.56 30.71 6.73
CA SER A 130 21.70 31.44 6.15
C SER A 130 22.88 31.56 7.12
N SER A 131 23.01 30.62 8.06
CA SER A 131 24.10 30.62 9.01
C SER A 131 25.43 30.32 8.32
N VAL A 132 26.50 30.85 8.89
CA VAL A 132 27.86 30.57 8.47
C VAL A 132 28.64 30.05 9.66
N ILE A 133 29.21 28.86 9.50
CA ILE A 133 29.94 28.16 10.56
C ILE A 133 31.37 27.84 10.13
N HIS A 134 32.27 27.79 11.10
CA HIS A 134 33.62 27.28 10.91
C HIS A 134 33.70 25.84 11.41
N THR A 135 34.37 25.00 10.64
CA THR A 135 34.43 23.56 10.89
C THR A 135 35.81 22.99 10.64
N LEU A 136 36.15 21.92 11.35
CA LEU A 136 37.32 21.10 11.06
C LEU A 136 36.91 20.00 10.07
N LYS A 137 37.52 19.96 8.89
CA LYS A 137 37.25 18.95 7.85
C LYS A 137 38.15 17.74 8.02
N GLN A 138 37.55 16.55 7.95
CA GLN A 138 38.25 15.27 7.87
C GLN A 138 37.71 14.49 6.66
N THR A 139 38.60 13.99 5.81
CA THR A 139 38.23 13.16 4.65
C THR A 139 38.63 11.72 4.91
N SER A 140 37.72 10.78 4.64
CA SER A 140 37.99 9.34 4.72
C SER A 140 37.42 8.63 3.50
N GLU A 141 38.15 7.66 2.97
CA GLU A 141 37.62 6.73 1.96
C GLU A 141 37.30 5.42 2.64
N VAL A 142 36.07 4.94 2.46
CA VAL A 142 35.52 3.77 3.18
C VAL A 142 34.91 2.84 2.15
N CYS A 143 35.37 1.59 2.15
CA CYS A 143 34.93 0.56 1.24
C CYS A 143 34.17 -0.55 1.96
N LYS A 144 33.49 -1.40 1.18
CA LYS A 144 32.97 -2.67 1.66
C LYS A 144 34.09 -3.45 2.36
N GLY A 145 33.87 -3.77 3.64
CA GLY A 145 34.82 -4.49 4.49
C GLY A 145 35.43 -3.62 5.59
N ASP A 146 35.47 -2.31 5.39
CA ASP A 146 36.00 -1.38 6.40
C ASP A 146 35.04 -1.21 7.59
N PRO A 147 35.53 -0.87 8.79
CA PRO A 147 34.68 -0.62 9.95
C PRO A 147 33.67 0.51 9.71
N ALA A 148 32.51 0.42 10.35
CA ALA A 148 31.50 1.45 10.35
C ALA A 148 32.02 2.75 10.97
N CYS A 149 31.68 3.86 10.33
CA CYS A 149 31.93 5.21 10.78
C CYS A 149 30.86 5.66 11.77
N VAL A 150 31.23 6.49 12.74
CA VAL A 150 30.33 7.03 13.75
C VAL A 150 30.37 8.55 13.70
N LEU A 151 29.20 9.18 13.84
CA LEU A 151 29.03 10.60 14.09
C LEU A 151 28.27 10.80 15.40
N THR A 152 28.53 11.94 16.04
CA THR A 152 27.84 12.36 17.27
C THR A 152 27.30 13.78 17.09
N PRO A 153 26.51 14.30 18.03
CA PRO A 153 26.07 15.70 17.97
C PRO A 153 27.23 16.70 17.93
N SER A 154 28.39 16.34 18.46
CA SER A 154 29.56 17.22 18.58
C SER A 154 30.67 16.93 17.58
N GLU A 155 30.71 15.74 16.97
CA GLU A 155 31.79 15.32 16.07
C GLU A 155 31.25 14.75 14.77
N ARG A 156 31.84 15.20 13.65
CA ARG A 156 31.52 14.72 12.29
C ARG A 156 30.03 14.81 11.91
N ASN A 157 29.30 15.67 12.61
CA ASN A 157 27.84 15.81 12.49
C ASN A 157 27.40 16.32 11.12
N PHE A 158 28.29 17.02 10.43
CA PHE A 158 28.09 17.51 9.07
C PHE A 158 28.89 16.62 8.13
N HIS A 159 28.33 16.18 7.01
CA HIS A 159 29.12 15.47 6.02
C HIS A 159 28.55 15.52 4.61
N SER A 160 29.42 15.33 3.63
CA SER A 160 29.05 14.89 2.27
C SER A 160 29.59 13.49 2.01
N ILE A 161 28.89 12.75 1.15
CA ILE A 161 29.22 11.36 0.82
C ILE A 161 29.19 11.23 -0.69
N VAL A 162 30.29 10.75 -1.28
CA VAL A 162 30.43 10.59 -2.73
C VAL A 162 30.76 9.14 -3.04
N ALA A 163 30.07 8.54 -4.01
CA ALA A 163 30.41 7.19 -4.46
C ALA A 163 31.73 7.18 -5.24
N LEU A 164 32.57 6.19 -4.98
CA LEU A 164 33.86 6.01 -5.64
C LEU A 164 33.85 4.74 -6.50
N ASN A 165 34.40 4.85 -7.70
CA ASN A 165 34.70 3.72 -8.58
C ASN A 165 33.48 2.84 -8.97
N GLY A 166 32.25 3.34 -8.84
CA GLY A 166 31.03 2.62 -9.21
C GLY A 166 29.85 2.93 -8.30
N GLU A 167 28.80 2.11 -8.42
CA GLU A 167 27.64 2.12 -7.52
C GLU A 167 28.08 1.76 -6.09
N ALA A 168 27.68 2.56 -5.12
CA ALA A 168 27.96 2.32 -3.71
C ALA A 168 26.65 2.25 -2.92
N ALA A 169 26.62 1.40 -1.90
CA ALA A 169 25.50 1.33 -0.96
C ALA A 169 26.02 1.27 0.47
N PHE A 170 25.45 2.09 1.34
CA PHE A 170 25.80 2.12 2.75
C PHE A 170 24.55 2.11 3.63
N LEU A 171 24.62 1.32 4.70
CA LEU A 171 23.66 1.33 5.80
C LEU A 171 23.90 2.58 6.64
N ASP A 172 22.82 3.22 7.05
CA ASP A 172 22.80 4.36 7.95
C ASP A 172 21.78 4.08 9.07
N ILE A 173 22.25 4.14 10.31
CA ILE A 173 21.40 4.06 11.50
C ILE A 173 21.50 5.39 12.23
N LEU A 174 20.36 6.08 12.34
CA LEU A 174 20.28 7.39 12.98
C LEU A 174 19.37 7.36 14.19
N SER A 175 19.81 8.08 15.20
CA SER A 175 19.25 8.09 16.54
C SER A 175 19.35 9.52 17.11
N PRO A 176 18.25 10.29 17.26
CA PRO A 176 16.87 9.95 16.91
C PRO A 176 16.64 10.02 15.39
N PRO A 177 15.51 9.53 14.87
CA PRO A 177 15.10 9.80 13.49
C PRO A 177 14.96 11.30 13.27
N TYR A 178 15.28 11.80 12.08
CA TYR A 178 14.88 13.16 11.68
C TYR A 178 13.40 13.43 11.94
N PHE A 179 13.04 14.68 12.19
CA PHE A 179 11.67 15.13 12.51
C PHE A 179 11.08 14.47 13.77
N THR A 180 11.93 14.12 14.73
CA THR A 180 11.50 13.69 16.06
C THR A 180 10.91 14.88 16.80
N LYS A 181 9.71 14.70 17.35
CA LYS A 181 8.95 15.77 18.01
C LYS A 181 9.16 15.79 19.51
N ILE A 182 9.53 16.94 20.03
CA ILE A 182 9.53 17.25 21.46
C ILE A 182 8.63 18.46 21.67
N ASP A 183 7.64 18.34 22.54
CA ASP A 183 6.63 19.38 22.79
C ASP A 183 5.97 19.94 21.52
N GLY A 184 5.83 19.08 20.49
CA GLY A 184 5.21 19.42 19.21
C GLY A 184 6.13 20.12 18.20
N GLN A 185 7.41 20.37 18.53
CA GLN A 185 8.40 20.95 17.62
C GLN A 185 9.38 19.89 17.12
N ASP A 186 9.80 20.01 15.87
CA ASP A 186 10.80 19.11 15.27
C ASP A 186 12.18 19.46 15.84
N LEU A 187 12.79 18.51 16.56
CA LEU A 187 14.09 18.68 17.21
C LEU A 187 15.25 18.68 16.19
N ASN A 188 15.15 17.81 15.19
CA ASN A 188 16.24 17.46 14.30
C ASN A 188 15.76 17.53 12.85
N VAL A 189 15.83 18.74 12.30
CA VAL A 189 15.59 19.01 10.88
C VAL A 189 16.94 19.01 10.17
N CYS A 190 17.04 18.28 9.07
CA CYS A 190 18.23 18.25 8.22
C CYS A 190 18.39 19.58 7.47
N ASN A 191 19.55 20.22 7.62
CA ASN A 191 19.94 21.43 6.90
C ASN A 191 21.08 21.12 5.94
N TYR A 192 21.16 21.88 4.85
CA TYR A 192 22.17 21.70 3.81
C TYR A 192 23.19 22.84 3.83
N TYR A 193 24.41 22.54 3.40
CA TYR A 193 25.52 23.47 3.41
C TYR A 193 26.35 23.38 2.13
N ARG A 194 27.13 24.43 1.86
CA ARG A 194 28.22 24.43 0.86
C ARG A 194 29.51 24.96 1.46
N GLU A 195 30.65 24.55 0.92
CA GLU A 195 31.95 25.11 1.30
C GLU A 195 32.08 26.55 0.76
N GLY A 196 32.39 27.49 1.65
CA GLY A 196 32.58 28.91 1.37
C GLY A 196 34.02 29.37 1.55
N GLY A 197 35.00 28.47 1.41
CA GLY A 197 36.43 28.73 1.57
C GLY A 197 37.02 28.28 2.91
N THR A 198 38.27 28.68 3.18
CA THR A 198 39.01 28.31 4.39
C THR A 198 39.42 29.54 5.20
N VAL A 199 39.49 29.38 6.53
CA VAL A 199 39.95 30.40 7.47
C VAL A 199 41.09 29.82 8.30
N SER A 200 42.23 30.51 8.33
CA SER A 200 43.36 30.14 9.18
C SER A 200 43.21 30.78 10.56
N ARG A 201 43.24 29.98 11.62
CA ARG A 201 43.27 30.48 12.99
C ARG A 201 44.68 30.94 13.38
N PRO A 202 44.81 31.81 14.41
CA PRO A 202 46.12 32.28 14.90
C PRO A 202 47.06 31.17 15.38
N ASP A 203 46.51 30.01 15.76
CA ASP A 203 47.25 28.81 16.17
C ASP A 203 47.71 27.92 14.99
N GLY A 204 47.39 28.31 13.76
CA GLY A 204 47.71 27.58 12.53
C GLY A 204 46.67 26.54 12.12
N GLU A 205 45.58 26.34 12.88
CA GLU A 205 44.49 25.42 12.50
C GLU A 205 43.71 26.00 11.30
N ILE A 206 43.62 25.23 10.21
CA ILE A 206 42.84 25.61 9.02
C ILE A 206 41.43 25.07 9.18
N LEU A 207 40.46 25.98 9.24
CA LEU A 207 39.03 25.65 9.27
C LEU A 207 38.40 25.84 7.90
N VAL A 208 37.39 25.02 7.61
CA VAL A 208 36.52 25.17 6.44
C VAL A 208 35.27 25.93 6.86
N ARG A 209 34.94 26.96 6.08
CA ARG A 209 33.73 27.75 6.24
C ARG A 209 32.59 27.03 5.53
N LEU A 210 31.51 26.73 6.25
CA LEU A 210 30.27 26.18 5.67
C LEU A 210 29.16 27.23 5.71
N GLU A 211 28.50 27.43 4.58
CA GLU A 211 27.34 28.31 4.42
C GLU A 211 26.07 27.47 4.33
N GLU A 212 25.09 27.73 5.20
CA GLU A 212 23.77 27.12 5.15
C GLU A 212 23.05 27.54 3.85
N ILE A 213 22.45 26.57 3.18
CA ILE A 213 21.71 26.74 1.92
C ILE A 213 20.38 26.00 2.01
N GLY A 214 19.44 26.36 1.12
CA GLY A 214 18.26 25.55 0.89
C GLY A 214 18.62 24.16 0.34
N PRO A 215 17.68 23.20 0.36
CA PRO A 215 17.84 21.92 -0.32
C PRO A 215 18.30 22.13 -1.77
N PRO A 216 19.40 21.49 -2.22
CA PRO A 216 19.86 21.66 -3.59
C PRO A 216 18.83 21.16 -4.60
N ASP A 217 18.60 21.93 -5.67
CA ASP A 217 17.61 21.60 -6.71
C ASP A 217 17.99 20.34 -7.51
N ASP A 218 19.28 20.01 -7.57
CA ASP A 218 19.87 18.86 -8.24
C ASP A 218 19.99 17.62 -7.33
N TYR A 219 19.60 17.73 -6.06
CA TYR A 219 19.61 16.62 -5.12
C TYR A 219 18.20 16.20 -4.74
N TRP A 220 17.90 14.92 -5.00
CA TRP A 220 16.67 14.31 -4.53
C TRP A 220 16.85 12.82 -4.32
N THR A 221 15.99 12.25 -3.48
CA THR A 221 16.01 10.82 -3.15
C THR A 221 14.81 10.12 -3.73
N VAL A 222 15.04 8.93 -4.30
CA VAL A 222 14.00 7.97 -4.62
C VAL A 222 13.95 6.98 -3.48
N LYS A 223 12.81 6.91 -2.81
CA LYS A 223 12.58 5.80 -1.88
C LYS A 223 12.29 4.55 -2.70
N GLU A 224 12.90 3.42 -2.31
CA GLU A 224 12.39 2.13 -2.73
C GLU A 224 10.89 2.14 -2.49
N CYS A 225 10.10 1.58 -3.40
CA CYS A 225 8.68 1.31 -3.17
C CYS A 225 8.50 0.23 -2.08
N CYS A 226 9.26 0.31 -1.00
CA CYS A 226 8.91 -0.16 0.31
C CYS A 226 7.86 0.82 0.89
N GLU A 227 6.60 0.73 0.43
CA GLU A 227 5.64 0.53 1.50
C GLU A 227 6.18 -0.71 2.21
N PRO A 228 6.53 -0.68 3.52
CA PRO A 228 6.68 -1.93 4.23
C PRO A 228 5.39 -2.66 3.91
N PHE A 229 5.43 -3.79 3.18
CA PHE A 229 4.23 -4.56 2.86
C PHE A 229 3.43 -4.56 4.14
N LYS A 230 2.35 -3.78 4.19
CA LYS A 230 1.66 -3.56 5.46
C LYS A 230 1.08 -4.93 5.74
N PHE A 231 1.77 -5.75 6.55
CA PHE A 231 1.32 -7.09 6.89
C PHE A 231 -0.06 -7.05 7.55
N LYS A 232 -0.57 -5.84 7.89
CA LYS A 232 -1.98 -5.53 8.11
C LYS A 232 -2.93 -6.19 7.10
N TYR A 233 -2.58 -6.25 5.80
CA TYR A 233 -3.38 -6.95 4.77
C TYR A 233 -3.22 -8.47 4.78
N LEU A 234 -2.21 -9.00 5.47
CA LEU A 234 -1.93 -10.43 5.60
C LEU A 234 -2.26 -10.98 7.00
N THR A 235 -2.64 -10.10 7.94
CA THR A 235 -3.16 -10.47 9.26
C THR A 235 -4.44 -11.25 9.08
N ASP A 236 -4.36 -12.56 9.29
CA ASP A 236 -5.44 -13.51 9.07
C ASP A 236 -6.73 -13.07 9.77
N GLY A 237 -7.79 -12.90 8.99
CA GLY A 237 -9.10 -12.50 9.50
C GLY A 237 -9.20 -11.04 9.95
N SER A 238 -8.25 -10.18 9.59
CA SER A 238 -8.43 -8.73 9.72
C SER A 238 -9.44 -8.20 8.70
N ALA A 239 -9.96 -6.98 8.92
CA ALA A 239 -10.80 -6.32 7.92
C ALA A 239 -10.05 -6.12 6.60
N LEU A 240 -8.76 -5.78 6.68
CA LEU A 240 -7.92 -5.53 5.51
C LEU A 240 -7.58 -6.81 4.73
N ASP A 241 -7.38 -7.94 5.42
CA ASP A 241 -7.21 -9.27 4.81
C ASP A 241 -8.47 -9.69 4.03
N ARG A 242 -9.65 -9.55 4.66
CA ARG A 242 -10.93 -9.85 4.00
C ARG A 242 -11.21 -8.93 2.81
N THR A 243 -11.07 -7.62 3.01
CA THR A 243 -11.34 -6.64 1.95
C THR A 243 -10.33 -6.80 0.81
N GLY A 244 -9.05 -6.99 1.10
CA GLY A 244 -8.01 -7.22 0.09
C GLY A 244 -8.31 -8.45 -0.77
N HIS A 245 -8.70 -9.57 -0.15
CA HIS A 245 -9.11 -10.79 -0.86
C HIS A 245 -10.26 -10.55 -1.85
N PHE A 246 -11.31 -9.85 -1.43
CA PHE A 246 -12.45 -9.58 -2.31
C PHE A 246 -12.12 -8.57 -3.42
N MET A 247 -11.39 -7.50 -3.10
CA MET A 247 -10.97 -6.48 -4.06
C MET A 247 -10.04 -7.05 -5.12
N LEU A 248 -9.03 -7.82 -4.73
CA LEU A 248 -8.11 -8.45 -5.68
C LEU A 248 -8.82 -9.44 -6.60
N ARG A 249 -9.81 -10.19 -6.10
CA ARG A 249 -10.64 -11.09 -6.92
C ARG A 249 -11.48 -10.34 -7.95
N LEU A 250 -12.03 -9.18 -7.58
CA LEU A 250 -12.77 -8.31 -8.50
C LEU A 250 -11.88 -7.87 -9.68
N ILE A 251 -10.68 -7.37 -9.37
CA ILE A 251 -9.73 -6.86 -10.37
C ILE A 251 -9.18 -8.00 -11.24
N ALA A 252 -8.82 -9.12 -10.60
CA ALA A 252 -8.26 -10.29 -11.28
C ALA A 252 -9.19 -10.88 -12.35
N LEU A 253 -10.51 -10.73 -12.23
CA LEU A 253 -11.45 -11.28 -13.22
C LEU A 253 -11.30 -10.69 -14.64
N ARG A 254 -10.67 -9.52 -14.79
CA ARG A 254 -10.41 -8.88 -16.08
C ARG A 254 -8.94 -8.89 -16.51
N LEU A 255 -8.03 -9.28 -15.61
CA LEU A 255 -6.60 -9.32 -15.84
C LEU A 255 -6.09 -10.77 -15.73
N PRO A 256 -5.95 -11.50 -16.85
CA PRO A 256 -5.59 -12.92 -16.83
C PRO A 256 -4.31 -13.23 -16.06
N LEU A 257 -3.27 -12.41 -16.23
CA LEU A 257 -2.00 -12.57 -15.51
C LEU A 257 -2.16 -12.36 -13.99
N LEU A 258 -2.94 -11.37 -13.58
CA LEU A 258 -3.24 -11.13 -12.17
C LEU A 258 -4.09 -12.25 -11.58
N LYS A 259 -5.03 -12.81 -12.34
CA LYS A 259 -5.82 -13.98 -11.93
C LYS A 259 -4.94 -15.18 -11.64
N GLU A 260 -4.00 -15.48 -12.52
CA GLU A 260 -3.06 -16.59 -12.33
C GLU A 260 -2.15 -16.34 -11.12
N PHE A 261 -1.61 -15.13 -11.01
CA PHE A 261 -0.82 -14.72 -9.84
C PHE A 261 -1.62 -14.85 -8.54
N LEU A 262 -2.84 -14.31 -8.49
CA LEU A 262 -3.69 -14.32 -7.30
C LEU A 262 -4.02 -15.74 -6.87
N LEU A 263 -4.45 -16.60 -7.80
CA LEU A 263 -4.76 -18.01 -7.49
C LEU A 263 -3.54 -18.74 -6.92
N ARG A 264 -2.34 -18.50 -7.48
CA ARG A 264 -1.10 -19.10 -6.99
C ARG A 264 -0.71 -18.56 -5.60
N SER A 265 -0.73 -17.25 -5.44
CA SER A 265 -0.32 -16.55 -4.22
C SER A 265 -1.27 -16.83 -3.05
N GLU A 266 -2.58 -16.82 -3.27
CA GLU A 266 -3.59 -17.18 -2.25
C GLU A 266 -3.46 -18.65 -1.83
N THR A 267 -3.19 -19.56 -2.77
CA THR A 267 -2.98 -20.98 -2.43
C THR A 267 -1.72 -21.16 -1.58
N LEU A 268 -0.63 -20.44 -1.89
CA LEU A 268 0.59 -20.44 -1.10
C LEU A 268 0.37 -19.86 0.30
N LEU A 269 -0.39 -18.75 0.39
CA LEU A 269 -0.72 -18.11 1.65
C LEU A 269 -1.59 -19.02 2.53
N PHE A 270 -2.60 -19.67 1.94
CA PHE A 270 -3.42 -20.68 2.58
C PHE A 270 -2.58 -21.84 3.12
N GLU A 271 -1.65 -22.37 2.34
CA GLU A 271 -0.75 -23.44 2.79
C GLU A 271 0.14 -23.00 3.97
N LYS A 272 0.67 -21.77 3.91
CA LYS A 272 1.43 -21.18 5.03
C LYS A 272 0.56 -21.04 6.29
N ARG A 273 -0.68 -20.57 6.16
CA ARG A 273 -1.63 -20.46 7.29
C ARG A 273 -1.96 -21.82 7.87
N LEU A 274 -2.24 -22.82 7.03
CA LEU A 274 -2.53 -24.19 7.46
C LEU A 274 -1.39 -24.80 8.30
N ARG A 275 -0.12 -24.55 7.95
CA ARG A 275 1.04 -25.04 8.72
C ARG A 275 1.12 -24.45 10.13
N CYS A 276 0.50 -23.30 10.36
CA CYS A 276 0.49 -22.65 11.67
C CYS A 276 -0.61 -23.20 12.59
N LEU A 277 -1.57 -23.97 12.07
CA LEU A 277 -2.71 -24.48 12.82
C LEU A 277 -2.40 -25.83 13.46
N ASN A 278 -2.96 -26.03 14.66
CA ASN A 278 -3.06 -27.34 15.28
C ASN A 278 -4.39 -28.03 14.92
N HIS A 279 -4.53 -29.31 15.28
CA HIS A 279 -5.70 -30.11 14.93
C HIS A 279 -7.03 -29.50 15.37
N SER A 280 -7.11 -28.91 16.58
CA SER A 280 -8.34 -28.30 17.10
C SER A 280 -8.71 -27.03 16.33
N GLN A 281 -7.70 -26.25 15.91
CA GLN A 281 -7.91 -25.07 15.09
C GLN A 281 -8.36 -25.46 13.68
N VAL A 282 -7.73 -26.45 13.05
CA VAL A 282 -8.16 -26.96 11.74
C VAL A 282 -9.59 -27.48 11.79
N GLU A 283 -9.96 -28.23 12.82
CA GLU A 283 -11.33 -28.71 13.00
C GLU A 283 -12.34 -27.55 13.08
N ARG A 284 -12.01 -26.49 13.84
CA ARG A 284 -12.85 -25.29 13.92
C ARG A 284 -13.00 -24.60 12.56
N GLU A 285 -11.91 -24.44 11.81
CA GLU A 285 -11.97 -23.82 10.48
C GLU A 285 -12.77 -24.67 9.48
N LEU A 286 -12.63 -26.00 9.52
CA LEU A 286 -13.46 -26.91 8.71
C LEU A 286 -14.95 -26.83 9.09
N LYS A 287 -15.28 -26.69 10.37
CA LYS A 287 -16.67 -26.46 10.84
C LYS A 287 -17.23 -25.12 10.32
N THR A 288 -16.43 -24.06 10.37
CA THR A 288 -16.80 -22.75 9.80
C THR A 288 -17.02 -22.84 8.30
N ALA A 289 -16.10 -23.47 7.56
CA ALA A 289 -16.22 -23.66 6.12
C ALA A 289 -17.45 -24.52 5.75
N LEU A 290 -17.73 -25.57 6.53
CA LEU A 290 -18.92 -26.41 6.38
C LEU A 290 -20.22 -25.60 6.56
N ARG A 291 -20.27 -24.70 7.55
CA ARG A 291 -21.41 -23.81 7.77
C ARG A 291 -21.61 -22.88 6.57
N HIS A 292 -20.56 -22.17 6.14
CA HIS A 292 -20.65 -21.24 5.03
C HIS A 292 -21.03 -21.94 3.71
N ALA A 293 -20.53 -23.15 3.47
CA ALA A 293 -20.91 -23.93 2.29
C ALA A 293 -22.41 -24.27 2.26
N LYS A 294 -23.00 -24.58 3.42
CA LYS A 294 -24.45 -24.81 3.55
C LYS A 294 -25.25 -23.53 3.33
N GLU A 295 -24.79 -22.41 3.91
CA GLU A 295 -25.41 -21.09 3.74
C GLU A 295 -25.42 -20.63 2.28
N ILE A 296 -24.32 -20.82 1.55
CA ILE A 296 -24.26 -20.50 0.11
C ILE A 296 -25.34 -21.28 -0.66
N LEU A 297 -25.50 -22.58 -0.37
CA LEU A 297 -26.52 -23.41 -1.02
C LEU A 297 -27.95 -23.06 -0.62
N SER A 298 -28.18 -22.44 0.55
CA SER A 298 -29.51 -22.04 1.02
C SER A 298 -29.93 -20.65 0.53
N PHE A 299 -28.98 -19.71 0.43
CA PHE A 299 -29.27 -18.30 0.13
C PHE A 299 -29.01 -17.90 -1.32
N SER A 300 -28.33 -18.75 -2.10
CA SER A 300 -28.02 -18.46 -3.50
C SER A 300 -28.32 -19.64 -4.40
N ASN A 301 -28.38 -19.39 -5.71
CA ASN A 301 -28.41 -20.44 -6.72
C ASN A 301 -27.06 -20.47 -7.47
N PRO A 302 -26.03 -21.19 -6.97
CA PRO A 302 -24.73 -21.19 -7.60
C PRO A 302 -24.75 -21.87 -8.95
N ILE A 303 -23.83 -21.48 -9.83
CA ILE A 303 -23.54 -22.16 -11.09
C ILE A 303 -23.31 -23.66 -10.84
N LEU A 304 -23.74 -24.49 -11.80
CA LEU A 304 -23.80 -25.94 -11.62
C LEU A 304 -22.50 -26.57 -11.12
N LYS A 305 -21.35 -26.11 -11.63
CA LYS A 305 -20.02 -26.60 -11.21
C LYS A 305 -19.75 -26.30 -9.74
N PHE A 306 -20.02 -25.07 -9.30
CA PHE A 306 -19.80 -24.65 -7.92
C PHE A 306 -20.78 -25.33 -6.96
N ARG A 307 -22.06 -25.45 -7.35
CA ARG A 307 -23.07 -26.19 -6.60
C ARG A 307 -22.66 -27.65 -6.37
N LYS A 308 -22.22 -28.36 -7.43
CA LYS A 308 -21.71 -29.73 -7.31
C LYS A 308 -20.50 -29.82 -6.38
N PHE A 309 -19.55 -28.91 -6.53
CA PHE A 309 -18.39 -28.82 -5.64
C PHE A 309 -18.80 -28.65 -4.17
N LEU A 310 -19.73 -27.73 -3.86
CA LEU A 310 -20.17 -27.46 -2.49
C LEU A 310 -20.85 -28.66 -1.84
N HIS A 311 -21.71 -29.39 -2.56
CA HIS A 311 -22.31 -30.63 -2.03
C HIS A 311 -21.25 -31.68 -1.69
N ILE A 312 -20.25 -31.87 -2.55
CA ILE A 312 -19.15 -32.80 -2.31
C ILE A 312 -18.31 -32.33 -1.11
N PHE A 313 -17.98 -31.04 -1.06
CA PHE A 313 -17.19 -30.43 0.00
C PHE A 313 -17.88 -30.55 1.37
N ILE A 314 -19.21 -30.36 1.43
CA ILE A 314 -20.00 -30.56 2.66
C ILE A 314 -19.89 -32.00 3.16
N LYS A 315 -20.00 -32.98 2.26
CA LYS A 315 -19.85 -34.41 2.59
C LYS A 315 -18.44 -34.70 3.10
N PHE A 316 -17.43 -34.25 2.37
CA PHE A 316 -16.02 -34.38 2.73
C PHE A 316 -15.71 -33.81 4.13
N CYS A 317 -16.11 -32.57 4.41
CA CYS A 317 -15.88 -31.95 5.72
C CYS A 317 -16.60 -32.71 6.83
N SER A 318 -17.85 -33.14 6.61
CA SER A 318 -18.62 -33.89 7.60
C SER A 318 -17.97 -35.24 7.95
N GLU A 319 -17.44 -35.94 6.94
CA GLU A 319 -16.72 -37.21 7.10
C GLU A 319 -15.38 -37.02 7.83
N ILE A 320 -14.58 -36.03 7.43
CA ILE A 320 -13.29 -35.75 8.09
C ILE A 320 -13.48 -35.31 9.54
N ILE A 321 -14.44 -34.41 9.81
CA ILE A 321 -14.73 -33.91 11.17
C ILE A 321 -15.18 -35.06 12.08
N SER A 322 -15.96 -36.00 11.54
CA SER A 322 -16.46 -37.16 12.30
C SER A 322 -15.43 -38.29 12.41
N SER A 323 -14.29 -38.19 11.72
CA SER A 323 -13.28 -39.26 11.69
C SER A 323 -12.49 -39.32 12.99
N ARG A 324 -12.26 -40.53 13.51
CA ARG A 324 -11.38 -40.75 14.66
C ARG A 324 -9.91 -40.35 14.39
N GLY A 325 -9.56 -40.19 13.12
CA GLY A 325 -8.21 -39.83 12.66
C GLY A 325 -7.94 -38.34 12.58
N ILE A 326 -8.89 -37.46 12.91
CA ILE A 326 -8.71 -35.99 12.80
C ILE A 326 -7.55 -35.47 13.66
N GLN A 327 -7.44 -35.97 14.89
CA GLN A 327 -6.37 -35.59 15.83
C GLN A 327 -5.00 -36.05 15.37
N HIS A 328 -4.93 -37.16 14.62
CA HIS A 328 -3.69 -37.65 14.03
C HIS A 328 -3.34 -36.89 12.75
N THR A 329 -4.32 -36.73 11.84
CA THR A 329 -4.13 -36.19 10.50
C THR A 329 -3.68 -34.73 10.54
N PHE A 330 -4.24 -33.91 11.42
CA PHE A 330 -3.96 -32.47 11.48
C PHE A 330 -2.98 -32.07 12.58
N LEU A 331 -2.02 -32.94 12.91
CA LEU A 331 -0.92 -32.57 13.79
C LEU A 331 -0.03 -31.52 13.11
N LYS A 332 0.45 -30.54 13.88
CA LYS A 332 1.32 -29.48 13.38
C LYS A 332 2.60 -30.04 12.74
N ASP A 333 3.22 -31.02 13.40
CA ASP A 333 4.45 -31.69 12.97
C ASP A 333 4.16 -33.06 12.31
N HIS A 334 3.03 -33.17 11.59
CA HIS A 334 2.67 -34.41 10.89
C HIS A 334 3.62 -34.69 9.71
N SER A 335 4.13 -35.92 9.63
CA SER A 335 5.05 -36.34 8.56
C SER A 335 4.36 -36.43 7.20
N ASP A 336 4.98 -35.88 6.16
CA ASP A 336 4.47 -35.89 4.79
C ASP A 336 4.39 -37.32 4.18
N ASP A 337 5.14 -38.28 4.73
CA ASP A 337 5.17 -39.69 4.30
C ASP A 337 4.23 -40.59 5.13
N CYS A 338 3.37 -40.00 5.96
CA CYS A 338 2.50 -40.78 6.84
C CYS A 338 1.30 -41.39 6.09
N GLU A 339 1.11 -42.71 6.24
CA GLU A 339 -0.01 -43.45 5.63
C GLU A 339 -0.97 -44.07 6.67
N LYS A 340 -0.85 -43.69 7.95
CA LYS A 340 -1.64 -44.27 9.05
C LYS A 340 -3.15 -44.14 8.87
N HIS A 341 -3.59 -43.10 8.17
CA HIS A 341 -4.99 -42.92 7.76
C HIS A 341 -5.04 -42.61 6.27
N LEU A 342 -6.05 -43.13 5.61
CA LEU A 342 -6.29 -42.92 4.19
C LEU A 342 -7.58 -42.11 4.04
N LEU A 343 -7.46 -40.95 3.40
CA LEU A 343 -8.58 -40.06 3.10
C LEU A 343 -9.12 -40.43 1.72
N GLN A 344 -10.39 -40.78 1.65
CA GLN A 344 -11.06 -41.04 0.37
C GLN A 344 -11.78 -39.77 -0.09
N VAL A 345 -11.42 -39.26 -1.26
CA VAL A 345 -12.02 -38.06 -1.84
C VAL A 345 -12.31 -38.27 -3.31
N PRO A 346 -13.30 -37.58 -3.92
CA PRO A 346 -13.43 -37.61 -5.38
C PRO A 346 -12.14 -37.15 -6.05
N PHE A 347 -11.74 -37.84 -7.12
CA PHE A 347 -10.44 -37.58 -7.77
C PHE A 347 -10.27 -36.11 -8.20
N THR A 348 -11.38 -35.43 -8.50
CA THR A 348 -11.40 -34.02 -8.86
C THR A 348 -10.77 -33.14 -7.77
N PHE A 349 -10.82 -33.51 -6.49
CA PHE A 349 -10.28 -32.67 -5.39
C PHE A 349 -8.75 -32.66 -5.29
N CYS A 350 -8.05 -33.53 -6.02
CA CYS A 350 -6.59 -33.67 -5.89
C CYS A 350 -5.90 -33.93 -7.22
N LEU A 351 -6.36 -33.27 -8.29
CA LEU A 351 -5.82 -33.45 -9.66
C LEU A 351 -4.30 -33.29 -9.75
N SER A 352 -3.68 -32.40 -8.95
CA SER A 352 -2.22 -32.22 -8.93
C SER A 352 -1.48 -33.39 -8.28
N LEU A 353 -2.07 -34.03 -7.26
CA LEU A 353 -1.52 -35.24 -6.66
C LEU A 353 -1.61 -36.42 -7.64
N ILE A 354 -2.71 -36.49 -8.38
CA ILE A 354 -2.92 -37.53 -9.40
C ILE A 354 -1.93 -37.33 -10.56
N SER A 355 -1.77 -36.11 -11.07
CA SER A 355 -0.85 -35.83 -12.17
C SER A 355 0.61 -36.11 -11.79
N ALA A 356 0.95 -35.89 -10.53
CA ALA A 356 2.26 -36.24 -9.97
C ALA A 356 2.40 -37.73 -9.56
N ARG A 357 1.38 -38.58 -9.82
CA ARG A 357 1.33 -40.00 -9.45
C ARG A 357 1.58 -40.26 -7.96
N GLN A 358 1.07 -39.36 -7.13
CA GLN A 358 1.27 -39.37 -5.68
C GLN A 358 0.14 -40.04 -4.88
N VAL A 359 -0.95 -40.42 -5.54
CA VAL A 359 -2.15 -41.02 -4.93
C VAL A 359 -2.74 -42.07 -5.87
N GLU A 360 -3.37 -43.10 -5.30
CA GLU A 360 -4.10 -44.11 -6.07
C GLU A 360 -5.52 -43.64 -6.39
N MET A 361 -6.06 -44.08 -7.53
CA MET A 361 -7.46 -43.87 -7.89
C MET A 361 -8.22 -45.20 -7.94
N ARG A 362 -9.41 -45.24 -7.32
CA ARG A 362 -10.34 -46.38 -7.36
C ARG A 362 -11.77 -45.88 -7.51
N ALA A 363 -12.46 -46.36 -8.55
CA ALA A 363 -13.89 -46.07 -8.80
C ALA A 363 -14.26 -44.57 -8.71
N GLY A 364 -13.45 -43.69 -9.33
CA GLY A 364 -13.69 -42.23 -9.32
C GLY A 364 -13.27 -41.51 -8.04
N ASN A 365 -12.71 -42.21 -7.06
CA ASN A 365 -12.15 -41.62 -5.85
C ASN A 365 -10.62 -41.74 -5.86
N ALA A 366 -9.94 -40.74 -5.30
CA ALA A 366 -8.54 -40.81 -4.92
C ALA A 366 -8.42 -41.26 -3.46
N ILE A 367 -7.42 -42.10 -3.20
CA ILE A 367 -7.02 -42.56 -1.88
C ILE A 367 -5.77 -41.76 -1.50
N VAL A 368 -5.94 -40.78 -0.60
CA VAL A 368 -4.91 -39.82 -0.24
C VAL A 368 -4.35 -40.19 1.15
N PRO A 369 -3.05 -40.49 1.28
CA PRO A 369 -2.43 -40.70 2.58
C PRO A 369 -2.60 -39.47 3.48
N CYS A 370 -2.78 -39.68 4.78
CA CYS A 370 -2.94 -38.57 5.72
C CYS A 370 -1.74 -37.62 5.69
N GLY A 371 -0.52 -38.07 5.40
CA GLY A 371 0.65 -37.22 5.24
C GLY A 371 0.49 -36.13 4.17
N LYS A 372 -0.41 -36.34 3.19
CA LYS A 372 -0.68 -35.39 2.11
C LYS A 372 -1.89 -34.49 2.36
N TRP A 373 -2.37 -34.40 3.60
CA TRP A 373 -3.58 -33.65 3.94
C TRP A 373 -3.48 -32.15 3.60
N ARG A 374 -2.29 -31.54 3.75
CA ARG A 374 -2.06 -30.12 3.42
C ARG A 374 -2.23 -29.87 1.94
N GLN A 375 -1.60 -30.71 1.12
CA GLN A 375 -1.67 -30.65 -0.34
C GLN A 375 -3.10 -30.89 -0.82
N LEU A 376 -3.81 -31.85 -0.21
CA LEU A 376 -5.22 -32.09 -0.49
C LEU A 376 -6.07 -30.85 -0.20
N LEU A 377 -5.96 -30.25 1.00
CA LEU A 377 -6.72 -29.04 1.34
C LEU A 377 -6.34 -27.85 0.44
N SER A 378 -5.07 -27.69 0.07
CA SER A 378 -4.65 -26.67 -0.90
C SER A 378 -5.29 -26.86 -2.27
N CYS A 379 -5.43 -28.11 -2.74
CA CYS A 379 -6.14 -28.41 -3.99
C CYS A 379 -7.63 -28.06 -3.90
N VAL A 380 -8.28 -28.43 -2.80
CA VAL A 380 -9.68 -28.12 -2.54
C VAL A 380 -9.91 -26.60 -2.46
N PHE A 381 -9.02 -25.88 -1.78
CA PHE A 381 -9.05 -24.42 -1.69
C PHE A 381 -8.89 -23.76 -3.06
N LEU A 382 -7.92 -24.19 -3.87
CA LEU A 382 -7.73 -23.67 -5.23
C LEU A 382 -8.98 -23.88 -6.10
N GLN A 383 -9.63 -25.04 -5.99
CA GLN A 383 -10.88 -25.29 -6.70
C GLN A 383 -12.04 -24.42 -6.20
N HIS A 384 -12.18 -24.27 -4.89
CA HIS A 384 -13.15 -23.35 -4.30
C HIS A 384 -12.95 -21.93 -4.83
N MET A 385 -11.71 -21.44 -4.86
CA MET A 385 -11.36 -20.13 -5.38
C MET A 385 -11.72 -19.97 -6.86
N LYS A 386 -11.34 -20.94 -7.70
CA LYS A 386 -11.67 -20.91 -9.14
C LYS A 386 -13.17 -20.85 -9.38
N TYR A 387 -13.94 -21.77 -8.78
CA TYR A 387 -15.39 -21.79 -8.96
C TYR A 387 -16.09 -20.60 -8.30
N GLY A 388 -15.58 -20.12 -7.17
CA GLY A 388 -16.07 -18.90 -6.53
C GLY A 388 -15.82 -17.65 -7.36
N MET A 389 -14.70 -17.57 -8.07
CA MET A 389 -14.43 -16.49 -9.03
C MET A 389 -15.31 -16.59 -10.28
N GLU A 390 -15.53 -17.80 -10.82
CA GLU A 390 -16.48 -18.01 -11.92
C GLU A 390 -17.92 -17.63 -11.51
N GLN A 391 -18.35 -18.04 -10.31
CA GLN A 391 -19.64 -17.64 -9.73
C GLN A 391 -19.73 -16.12 -9.61
N PHE A 392 -18.68 -15.48 -9.10
CA PHE A 392 -18.66 -14.03 -8.93
C PHE A 392 -18.74 -13.32 -10.28
N ALA A 393 -17.96 -13.75 -11.28
CA ALA A 393 -18.00 -13.19 -12.64
C ALA A 393 -19.38 -13.34 -13.32
N ALA A 394 -20.09 -14.41 -13.02
CA ALA A 394 -21.44 -14.68 -13.51
C ALA A 394 -22.54 -13.96 -12.70
N SER A 395 -22.21 -13.27 -11.60
CA SER A 395 -23.19 -12.56 -10.79
C SER A 395 -23.56 -11.20 -11.39
N ASP A 396 -24.83 -10.82 -11.25
CA ASP A 396 -25.31 -9.49 -11.62
C ASP A 396 -24.57 -8.40 -10.84
N SER A 397 -24.17 -8.70 -9.60
CA SER A 397 -23.30 -7.85 -8.80
C SER A 397 -22.02 -7.54 -9.57
N PHE A 398 -21.20 -8.51 -9.96
CA PHE A 398 -19.96 -8.23 -10.70
C PHE A 398 -20.18 -7.41 -11.98
N GLN A 399 -21.25 -7.68 -12.74
CA GLN A 399 -21.57 -6.90 -13.94
C GLN A 399 -21.93 -5.45 -13.60
N CYS A 400 -22.68 -5.23 -12.53
CA CYS A 400 -23.04 -3.91 -12.00
C CYS A 400 -21.80 -3.16 -11.46
N LEU A 401 -20.98 -3.84 -10.67
CA LEU A 401 -19.76 -3.30 -10.07
C LEU A 401 -18.75 -2.89 -11.16
N TRP A 402 -18.64 -3.63 -12.26
CA TRP A 402 -17.71 -3.30 -13.35
C TRP A 402 -18.26 -2.26 -14.34
N ALA A 403 -19.58 -2.09 -14.41
CA ALA A 403 -20.22 -1.03 -15.20
C ALA A 403 -20.14 0.35 -14.51
N ASP A 404 -19.64 0.41 -13.28
CA ASP A 404 -19.48 1.60 -12.48
C ASP A 404 -18.25 2.41 -12.91
N GLU A 405 -18.47 3.59 -13.51
CA GLU A 405 -17.40 4.51 -13.92
C GLU A 405 -16.47 4.87 -12.76
N ARG A 406 -16.96 4.94 -11.52
CA ARG A 406 -16.08 5.26 -10.38
C ARG A 406 -15.12 4.15 -10.11
N LEU A 407 -15.48 2.87 -10.26
CA LEU A 407 -14.50 1.80 -10.14
C LEU A 407 -13.56 1.73 -11.33
N ARG A 408 -14.03 2.09 -12.52
CA ARG A 408 -13.15 2.24 -13.69
C ARG A 408 -12.12 3.35 -13.46
N HIS A 409 -12.55 4.49 -12.88
CA HIS A 409 -11.69 5.62 -12.53
C HIS A 409 -10.90 5.44 -11.24
N LEU A 410 -11.38 4.67 -10.26
CA LEU A 410 -10.63 4.27 -9.06
C LEU A 410 -9.56 3.23 -9.45
N LEU A 411 -9.84 2.38 -10.44
CA LEU A 411 -8.83 1.52 -11.07
C LEU A 411 -7.86 2.30 -11.95
N GLU A 412 -8.22 3.49 -12.41
CA GLU A 412 -7.31 4.39 -13.11
C GLU A 412 -6.50 5.25 -12.11
N ILE A 413 -7.09 5.72 -11.00
CA ILE A 413 -6.49 6.66 -10.01
C ILE A 413 -5.82 5.95 -8.82
N ASP A 414 -6.50 5.05 -8.11
CA ASP A 414 -5.95 4.35 -6.92
C ASP A 414 -5.02 3.18 -7.28
N VAL A 415 -4.98 2.76 -8.55
CA VAL A 415 -3.91 1.88 -9.09
C VAL A 415 -2.68 2.71 -9.50
N GLY A 416 -2.74 4.04 -9.31
CA GLY A 416 -1.63 4.96 -9.49
C GLY A 416 -1.69 5.74 -10.80
N MET A 417 -2.78 6.49 -11.06
CA MET A 417 -2.81 7.44 -12.20
C MET A 417 -1.59 8.35 -12.04
N PRO A 418 -0.63 8.30 -12.96
CA PRO A 418 0.54 9.15 -12.88
C PRO A 418 0.10 10.60 -12.83
N MET A 419 0.75 11.40 -11.98
CA MET A 419 0.50 12.84 -11.85
C MET A 419 0.39 13.55 -13.21
N MET A 420 1.17 13.12 -14.21
CA MET A 420 1.13 13.67 -15.57
C MET A 420 -0.21 13.45 -16.27
N GLU A 421 -0.85 12.30 -16.09
CA GLU A 421 -2.17 12.00 -16.63
C GLU A 421 -3.26 12.79 -15.91
N ALA A 422 -3.11 13.02 -14.60
CA ALA A 422 -3.98 13.93 -13.85
C ALA A 422 -3.88 15.37 -14.35
N ILE A 423 -2.67 15.86 -14.61
CA ILE A 423 -2.43 17.18 -15.20
C ILE A 423 -3.07 17.26 -16.59
N GLU A 424 -2.93 16.22 -17.42
CA GLU A 424 -3.53 16.20 -18.75
C GLU A 424 -5.06 16.23 -18.68
N PHE A 425 -5.66 15.45 -17.79
CA PHE A 425 -7.11 15.43 -17.58
C PHE A 425 -7.65 16.81 -17.18
N TRP A 426 -7.12 17.38 -16.09
CA TRP A 426 -7.56 18.69 -15.62
C TRP A 426 -7.26 19.79 -16.62
N SER A 427 -6.21 19.64 -17.43
CA SER A 427 -5.93 20.58 -18.52
C SER A 427 -7.02 20.64 -19.57
N LYS A 428 -7.59 19.49 -19.92
CA LYS A 428 -8.68 19.39 -20.90
C LYS A 428 -9.97 19.96 -20.34
N GLU A 429 -10.29 19.66 -19.08
CA GLU A 429 -11.51 20.15 -18.43
C GLU A 429 -11.49 21.67 -18.21
N TYR A 430 -10.43 22.21 -17.61
CA TYR A 430 -10.32 23.66 -17.33
C TYR A 430 -10.03 24.50 -18.59
N ALA A 431 -9.77 23.87 -19.75
CA ALA A 431 -9.65 24.54 -21.03
C ALA A 431 -11.00 24.71 -21.76
N GLN A 432 -12.06 24.04 -21.32
CA GLN A 432 -13.39 24.17 -21.91
C GLN A 432 -13.97 25.56 -21.61
N THR A 433 -14.53 26.23 -22.63
CA THR A 433 -15.22 27.51 -22.45
C THR A 433 -16.63 27.25 -21.90
N ASN A 434 -16.90 27.72 -20.68
CA ASN A 434 -18.20 27.52 -20.05
C ASN A 434 -19.34 28.21 -20.82
N SER A 435 -20.21 27.42 -21.43
CA SER A 435 -21.51 27.89 -21.95
C SER A 435 -22.55 28.11 -20.85
N ASN A 436 -22.35 27.56 -19.65
CA ASN A 436 -23.37 27.53 -18.58
C ASN A 436 -22.95 28.14 -17.23
N CYS A 437 -21.75 28.73 -17.10
CA CYS A 437 -21.31 29.34 -15.85
C CYS A 437 -20.81 30.78 -16.09
N THR A 438 -21.67 31.75 -15.80
CA THR A 438 -21.40 33.20 -15.96
C THR A 438 -20.52 33.78 -14.85
N SER A 439 -20.21 33.00 -13.80
CA SER A 439 -19.50 33.48 -12.60
C SER A 439 -18.12 32.85 -12.39
N CYS A 440 -17.75 31.80 -13.12
CA CYS A 440 -16.45 31.18 -12.91
C CYS A 440 -15.36 31.85 -13.77
N SER A 441 -14.23 32.18 -13.14
CA SER A 441 -13.07 32.79 -13.80
C SER A 441 -11.98 31.77 -14.17
N HIS A 442 -12.25 30.47 -14.04
CA HIS A 442 -11.23 29.45 -14.28
C HIS A 442 -10.88 29.37 -15.76
N SER A 443 -9.59 29.45 -16.06
CA SER A 443 -9.05 29.23 -17.40
C SER A 443 -7.73 28.50 -17.25
N TRP A 444 -7.63 27.31 -17.83
CA TRP A 444 -6.37 26.60 -17.84
C TRP A 444 -5.26 27.46 -18.48
N GLN A 445 -5.58 28.20 -19.54
CA GLN A 445 -4.61 29.06 -20.25
C GLN A 445 -4.06 30.19 -19.37
N LYS A 446 -4.82 30.67 -18.38
CA LYS A 446 -4.40 31.73 -17.45
C LYS A 446 -3.81 31.19 -16.15
N ASP A 447 -4.37 30.10 -15.62
CA ASP A 447 -4.11 29.61 -14.26
C ASP A 447 -3.41 28.23 -14.21
N ASN A 448 -2.92 27.69 -15.34
CA ASN A 448 -2.28 26.36 -15.42
C ASN A 448 -1.22 26.12 -14.34
N LYS A 449 -0.34 27.09 -14.07
CA LYS A 449 0.72 26.96 -13.06
C LYS A 449 0.15 26.72 -11.67
N ARG A 450 -0.97 27.38 -11.33
CA ARG A 450 -1.66 27.21 -10.05
C ARG A 450 -2.34 25.84 -10.00
N TYR A 451 -3.02 25.41 -11.05
CA TYR A 451 -3.66 24.09 -11.09
C TYR A 451 -2.65 22.95 -11.03
N ILE A 452 -1.56 23.05 -11.79
CA ILE A 452 -0.47 22.08 -11.75
C ILE A 452 0.14 22.03 -10.35
N TYR A 453 0.41 23.17 -9.72
CA TYR A 453 0.89 23.23 -8.33
C TYR A 453 -0.10 22.56 -7.36
N SER A 454 -1.40 22.84 -7.47
CA SER A 454 -2.43 22.23 -6.63
C SER A 454 -2.56 20.72 -6.85
N ILE A 455 -2.49 20.24 -8.10
CA ILE A 455 -2.50 18.80 -8.42
C ILE A 455 -1.24 18.16 -7.82
N ARG A 456 -0.06 18.73 -8.04
CA ARG A 456 1.18 18.24 -7.44
C ARG A 456 1.13 18.22 -5.91
N HIS A 457 0.53 19.24 -5.29
CA HIS A 457 0.29 19.28 -3.86
C HIS A 457 -0.62 18.13 -3.38
N LEU A 458 -1.71 17.83 -4.09
CA LEU A 458 -2.60 16.70 -3.78
C LEU A 458 -1.90 15.34 -3.87
N TYR A 459 -0.90 15.23 -4.75
CA TYR A 459 -0.02 14.06 -4.86
C TYR A 459 1.17 14.10 -3.88
N GLY A 460 1.19 15.04 -2.93
CA GLY A 460 2.23 15.15 -1.90
C GLY A 460 3.57 15.73 -2.40
N LEU A 461 3.61 16.33 -3.60
CA LEU A 461 4.84 16.82 -4.24
C LEU A 461 5.13 18.30 -3.97
N GLU A 462 4.20 19.03 -3.37
CA GLU A 462 4.32 20.46 -3.04
C GLU A 462 3.87 20.74 -1.60
N GLY A 463 4.27 21.88 -1.02
CA GLY A 463 3.91 22.25 0.36
C GLY A 463 4.55 21.33 1.42
N SER A 464 3.77 20.88 2.40
CA SER A 464 4.26 20.04 3.52
C SER A 464 4.52 18.56 3.17
N ARG A 465 4.39 18.20 1.89
CA ARG A 465 4.66 16.87 1.32
C ARG A 465 4.03 15.70 2.11
N ARG A 466 2.77 15.88 2.49
CA ARG A 466 1.97 14.90 3.24
C ARG A 466 1.25 13.95 2.29
N GLU A 467 1.02 12.73 2.73
CA GLU A 467 0.08 11.82 2.07
C GLU A 467 -1.35 12.30 2.32
N TYR A 468 -2.04 12.70 1.25
CA TYR A 468 -3.45 13.07 1.29
C TYR A 468 -4.30 11.82 1.10
N SER A 469 -5.19 11.54 2.06
CA SER A 469 -6.24 10.53 1.92
C SER A 469 -7.57 11.21 1.63
N SER A 470 -8.42 10.53 0.87
CA SER A 470 -9.78 11.00 0.60
C SER A 470 -10.56 11.13 1.91
N PRO A 471 -11.19 12.29 2.18
CA PRO A 471 -11.96 12.48 3.41
C PRO A 471 -13.13 11.49 3.52
N GLY A 472 -13.42 11.00 4.73
CA GLY A 472 -14.58 10.15 4.98
C GLY A 472 -15.89 10.94 5.16
N CYS A 473 -17.05 10.26 5.14
CA CYS A 473 -18.37 10.90 5.31
C CYS A 473 -18.48 11.79 6.55
N HIS A 474 -17.89 11.36 7.67
CA HIS A 474 -17.85 12.14 8.91
C HIS A 474 -17.11 13.47 8.77
N GLN A 475 -16.05 13.50 7.95
CA GLN A 475 -15.26 14.71 7.70
C GLN A 475 -16.04 15.67 6.80
N PHE A 476 -16.70 15.16 5.76
CA PHE A 476 -17.59 15.97 4.90
C PHE A 476 -18.79 16.55 5.63
N GLN A 477 -19.38 15.81 6.57
CA GLN A 477 -20.54 16.26 7.37
C GLN A 477 -20.16 17.29 8.44
N LYS A 478 -18.88 17.41 8.78
CA LYS A 478 -18.37 18.43 9.70
C LYS A 478 -17.87 19.68 8.99
N MET A 479 -17.74 19.66 7.67
CA MET A 479 -17.39 20.83 6.88
C MET A 479 -18.60 21.74 6.81
N GLY A 480 -18.68 22.71 7.72
CA GLY A 480 -19.72 23.75 7.68
C GLY A 480 -19.57 24.59 6.41
N LEU A 481 -20.43 24.35 5.43
CA LEU A 481 -20.38 25.05 4.14
C LEU A 481 -21.13 26.38 4.22
N ALA A 482 -20.56 27.39 3.57
CA ALA A 482 -21.26 28.64 3.32
C ALA A 482 -22.38 28.44 2.26
N PRO A 483 -23.42 29.29 2.22
CA PRO A 483 -24.54 29.14 1.29
C PRO A 483 -24.17 29.16 -0.21
N SER A 484 -22.97 29.64 -0.54
CA SER A 484 -22.42 29.80 -1.89
C SER A 484 -21.26 28.86 -2.22
N SER A 485 -20.87 27.95 -1.31
CA SER A 485 -19.78 26.99 -1.53
C SER A 485 -20.31 25.64 -2.03
N GLU A 486 -19.69 25.11 -3.09
CA GLU A 486 -19.95 23.77 -3.61
C GLU A 486 -19.07 22.71 -2.91
N GLY A 487 -19.67 21.58 -2.53
CA GLY A 487 -19.05 20.51 -1.74
C GLY A 487 -19.97 20.00 -0.63
N GLY A 488 -19.54 19.03 0.18
CA GLY A 488 -20.23 18.57 1.41
C GLY A 488 -21.26 17.47 1.25
N CYS A 489 -22.09 17.28 2.29
CA CYS A 489 -23.06 16.19 2.34
C CYS A 489 -24.45 16.71 1.95
N PRO A 490 -24.99 16.35 0.77
CA PRO A 490 -26.28 16.86 0.32
C PRO A 490 -27.42 16.49 1.29
N PHE A 491 -27.35 15.30 1.90
CA PHE A 491 -28.34 14.83 2.87
C PHE A 491 -28.21 15.48 4.25
N LEU A 492 -27.19 16.31 4.48
CA LEU A 492 -27.08 17.17 5.65
C LEU A 492 -27.52 18.59 5.30
N ASP A 493 -26.88 19.15 4.27
CA ASP A 493 -26.83 20.60 4.05
C ASP A 493 -27.97 21.14 3.17
N PHE A 494 -28.58 20.32 2.31
CA PHE A 494 -29.56 20.80 1.34
C PHE A 494 -30.98 20.76 1.89
N ASP A 495 -31.76 21.82 1.67
CA ASP A 495 -33.20 21.84 1.91
C ASP A 495 -33.98 20.99 0.89
N LYS A 496 -35.30 20.84 1.08
CA LYS A 496 -36.15 20.01 0.21
C LYS A 496 -36.07 20.45 -1.26
N GLU A 497 -36.08 21.75 -1.53
CA GLU A 497 -36.05 22.28 -2.90
C GLU A 497 -34.70 22.04 -3.59
N LYS A 498 -33.58 22.22 -2.87
CA LYS A 498 -32.24 21.96 -3.40
C LYS A 498 -31.98 20.47 -3.59
N LEU A 499 -32.46 19.62 -2.67
CA LEU A 499 -32.40 18.18 -2.84
C LEU A 499 -33.15 17.77 -4.11
N LEU A 500 -34.39 18.20 -4.31
CA LEU A 500 -35.18 17.88 -5.50
C LEU A 500 -34.47 18.24 -6.82
N LYS A 501 -33.71 19.34 -6.85
CA LYS A 501 -32.92 19.72 -8.03
C LYS A 501 -31.74 18.77 -8.30
N CYS A 502 -31.19 18.13 -7.27
CA CYS A 502 -30.00 17.27 -7.35
C CYS A 502 -30.32 15.76 -7.42
N LEU A 503 -31.51 15.35 -6.96
CA LEU A 503 -31.94 13.95 -7.02
C LEU A 503 -32.32 13.56 -8.45
N HIS A 504 -32.06 12.30 -8.79
CA HIS A 504 -32.37 11.70 -10.08
C HIS A 504 -33.87 11.84 -10.42
N ASP A 505 -34.18 12.26 -11.65
CA ASP A 505 -35.54 12.59 -12.08
C ASP A 505 -36.53 11.43 -11.85
N GLY A 506 -36.09 10.21 -12.12
CA GLY A 506 -36.89 9.00 -11.89
C GLY A 506 -37.25 8.69 -10.45
N VAL A 507 -36.48 9.18 -9.48
CA VAL A 507 -36.70 8.91 -8.05
C VAL A 507 -37.51 10.01 -7.37
N LYS A 508 -37.45 11.23 -7.91
CA LYS A 508 -38.23 12.37 -7.40
C LYS A 508 -39.62 12.51 -8.05
N ALA A 509 -39.96 11.64 -9.00
CA ALA A 509 -41.30 11.60 -9.61
C ALA A 509 -42.38 11.07 -8.63
N ASP A 510 -41.98 10.39 -7.56
CA ASP A 510 -42.85 9.94 -6.48
C ASP A 510 -42.74 10.89 -5.27
N ASP A 511 -43.75 11.77 -5.12
CA ASP A 511 -43.83 12.73 -4.01
C ASP A 511 -43.84 12.04 -2.63
N SER A 512 -44.36 10.81 -2.54
CA SER A 512 -44.41 10.05 -1.29
C SER A 512 -43.02 9.59 -0.84
N PHE A 513 -42.14 9.30 -1.80
CA PHE A 513 -40.76 8.92 -1.52
C PHE A 513 -39.95 10.13 -1.01
N ILE A 514 -40.14 11.31 -1.60
CA ILE A 514 -39.45 12.52 -1.17
C ILE A 514 -39.81 12.88 0.27
N ASP A 515 -41.08 12.77 0.64
CA ASP A 515 -41.51 13.02 2.03
C ASP A 515 -40.93 11.97 3.00
N SER A 516 -40.82 10.70 2.58
CA SER A 516 -40.13 9.65 3.34
C SER A 516 -38.63 9.94 3.50
N LEU A 517 -37.97 10.39 2.44
CA LEU A 517 -36.54 10.72 2.43
C LEU A 517 -36.24 11.91 3.36
N ILE A 518 -37.09 12.94 3.34
CA ILE A 518 -36.99 14.08 4.25
C ILE A 518 -37.27 13.67 5.70
N TYR A 519 -38.24 12.78 5.92
CA TYR A 519 -38.52 12.22 7.24
C TYR A 519 -37.29 11.46 7.78
N VAL A 520 -36.72 10.55 7.00
CA VAL A 520 -35.52 9.77 7.39
C VAL A 520 -34.32 10.67 7.61
N LYS A 521 -34.11 11.69 6.78
CA LYS A 521 -33.09 12.73 7.00
C LYS A 521 -33.24 13.37 8.37
N SER A 522 -34.46 13.77 8.74
CA SER A 522 -34.73 14.47 10.00
C SER A 522 -34.63 13.57 11.25
N LYS A 523 -34.99 12.28 11.14
CA LYS A 523 -35.09 11.36 12.27
C LYS A 523 -33.89 10.43 12.45
N HIS A 524 -33.25 10.05 11.35
CA HIS A 524 -32.17 9.05 11.32
C HIS A 524 -30.86 9.61 10.77
N GLY A 525 -30.85 10.86 10.32
CA GLY A 525 -29.65 11.60 9.92
C GLY A 525 -29.24 11.40 8.46
N ALA A 526 -28.20 12.13 8.07
CA ALA A 526 -27.76 12.25 6.68
C ALA A 526 -27.29 10.92 6.06
N ASN A 527 -26.66 10.04 6.84
CA ASN A 527 -26.19 8.74 6.36
C ASN A 527 -27.34 7.81 5.99
N GLU A 528 -28.38 7.74 6.83
CA GLU A 528 -29.53 6.87 6.59
C GLU A 528 -30.42 7.41 5.46
N ALA A 529 -30.55 8.73 5.34
CA ALA A 529 -31.19 9.33 4.17
C ALA A 529 -30.42 9.06 2.87
N CYS A 530 -29.08 9.16 2.90
CA CYS A 530 -28.23 8.79 1.77
C CYS A 530 -28.44 7.33 1.37
N LYS A 531 -28.45 6.42 2.36
CA LYS A 531 -28.70 4.99 2.17
C LYS A 531 -30.07 4.69 1.57
N LEU A 532 -31.12 5.33 2.09
CA LEU A 532 -32.48 5.20 1.57
C LEU A 532 -32.56 5.67 0.10
N TYR A 533 -32.05 6.86 -0.19
CA TYR A 533 -32.02 7.38 -1.56
C TYR A 533 -31.31 6.44 -2.53
N CYS A 534 -30.11 5.99 -2.17
CA CYS A 534 -29.35 5.13 -3.06
C CYS A 534 -30.03 3.77 -3.27
N THR A 535 -30.66 3.22 -2.22
CA THR A 535 -31.44 1.98 -2.33
C THR A 535 -32.61 2.16 -3.30
N THR A 536 -33.38 3.25 -3.16
CA THR A 536 -34.52 3.54 -4.05
C THR A 536 -34.08 3.80 -5.48
N LEU A 537 -32.99 4.53 -5.70
CA LEU A 537 -32.47 4.77 -7.05
C LEU A 537 -31.93 3.49 -7.70
N CYS A 538 -31.30 2.61 -6.92
CA CYS A 538 -30.94 1.28 -7.40
C CYS A 538 -32.16 0.46 -7.83
N ASN A 539 -33.30 0.60 -7.16
CA ASN A 539 -34.54 -0.09 -7.54
C ASN A 539 -35.17 0.53 -8.80
N PHE A 540 -35.25 1.85 -8.87
CA PHE A 540 -35.74 2.57 -10.05
C PHE A 540 -34.96 2.17 -11.32
N ILE A 541 -33.62 2.23 -11.30
CA ILE A 541 -32.77 1.91 -12.44
C ILE A 541 -32.96 0.44 -12.91
N LYS A 542 -33.24 -0.48 -11.98
CA LYS A 542 -33.52 -1.89 -12.31
C LYS A 542 -34.86 -2.05 -13.03
N GLU A 543 -35.86 -1.26 -12.67
CA GLU A 543 -37.18 -1.27 -13.30
C GLU A 543 -37.13 -0.63 -14.69
N SER A 544 -36.40 0.48 -14.86
CA SER A 544 -36.23 1.16 -16.17
C SER A 544 -35.57 0.24 -17.21
N LYS A 545 -34.53 -0.52 -16.82
CA LYS A 545 -33.83 -1.45 -17.71
C LYS A 545 -34.65 -2.67 -18.15
N LYS A 546 -35.70 -3.04 -17.40
CA LYS A 546 -36.63 -4.11 -17.83
C LYS A 546 -37.57 -3.65 -18.95
N VAL A 547 -37.88 -2.35 -19.00
CA VAL A 547 -38.72 -1.75 -20.05
C VAL A 547 -37.92 -1.60 -21.35
N GLU A 548 -36.69 -1.09 -21.28
CA GLU A 548 -35.81 -0.93 -22.47
C GLU A 548 -35.43 -2.28 -23.12
N CYS A 549 -35.21 -3.33 -22.33
CA CYS A 549 -34.88 -4.67 -22.86
C CYS A 549 -36.09 -5.33 -23.55
N GLY A 550 -37.32 -4.92 -23.21
CA GLY A 550 -38.54 -5.38 -23.87
C GLY A 550 -38.75 -4.76 -25.25
N GLU A 551 -38.34 -3.50 -25.45
CA GLU A 551 -38.46 -2.78 -26.73
C GLU A 551 -37.32 -3.15 -27.69
N GLN A 552 -36.09 -3.38 -27.19
CA GLN A 552 -34.94 -3.76 -28.02
C GLN A 552 -35.03 -5.15 -28.67
N LEU A 553 -35.88 -6.04 -28.14
CA LEU A 553 -36.13 -7.36 -28.73
C LEU A 553 -37.04 -7.31 -29.98
N ALA A 554 -37.76 -6.19 -30.19
CA ALA A 554 -38.66 -6.03 -31.34
C ALA A 554 -37.97 -5.43 -32.58
N GLU A 555 -36.88 -4.67 -32.42
CA GLU A 555 -36.25 -3.91 -33.52
C GLU A 555 -34.95 -4.54 -34.08
N ALA A 556 -34.42 -5.59 -33.46
CA ALA A 556 -33.17 -6.22 -33.90
C ALA A 556 -33.35 -7.24 -35.04
N SER A 557 -34.05 -6.84 -36.11
CA SER A 557 -34.03 -7.51 -37.42
C SER A 557 -33.87 -6.49 -38.53
N GLU A 558 -32.64 -5.99 -38.78
CA GLU A 558 -32.08 -5.65 -40.10
C GLU A 558 -30.72 -4.89 -40.05
N SER A 559 -29.71 -5.49 -40.69
CA SER A 559 -28.54 -4.97 -41.44
C SER A 559 -27.67 -3.72 -41.09
N LYS A 560 -26.34 -3.98 -41.12
CA LYS A 560 -25.18 -3.28 -41.78
C LYS A 560 -24.80 -1.79 -41.55
N LEU A 561 -23.48 -1.63 -41.28
CA LEU A 561 -22.44 -0.78 -41.95
C LEU A 561 -21.70 0.26 -41.06
N ALA A 562 -20.45 0.52 -41.46
CA ALA A 562 -19.36 1.22 -40.78
C ALA A 562 -19.31 2.76 -40.96
N ASN A 563 -18.48 3.38 -40.11
CA ASN A 563 -17.70 4.64 -40.22
C ASN A 563 -18.26 6.01 -39.74
N LYS A 564 -17.40 6.65 -38.93
CA LYS A 564 -17.04 8.10 -38.76
C LYS A 564 -17.82 9.04 -37.82
N ILE A 565 -17.05 9.56 -36.83
CA ILE A 565 -16.99 10.93 -36.23
C ILE A 565 -18.25 11.32 -35.43
N SER A 566 -18.24 11.86 -34.19
CA SER A 566 -17.55 13.02 -33.59
C SER A 566 -17.85 13.04 -32.07
N SER A 567 -16.93 13.57 -31.25
CA SER A 567 -17.20 13.95 -29.85
C SER A 567 -18.23 15.10 -29.76
N PRO A 568 -18.55 15.61 -28.55
CA PRO A 568 -18.87 15.00 -27.26
C PRO A 568 -20.27 15.51 -26.80
N SER A 569 -20.64 15.18 -25.57
CA SER A 569 -21.67 15.84 -24.74
C SER A 569 -23.04 15.18 -24.64
N GLN A 570 -23.45 15.15 -23.38
CA GLN A 570 -24.82 15.05 -22.87
C GLN A 570 -25.48 13.68 -23.00
N PHE A 571 -25.29 12.86 -21.97
CA PHE A 571 -26.39 12.71 -21.01
C PHE A 571 -25.88 12.08 -19.72
N TYR A 572 -25.68 12.94 -18.73
CA TYR A 572 -25.64 12.59 -17.31
C TYR A 572 -26.67 11.50 -16.98
N SER A 573 -26.28 10.52 -16.17
CA SER A 573 -26.98 10.29 -14.90
C SER A 573 -26.47 9.04 -14.17
N ASN A 574 -25.51 9.27 -13.29
CA ASN A 574 -25.53 8.87 -11.87
C ASN A 574 -25.72 7.36 -11.53
N LEU A 575 -24.78 6.76 -10.79
CA LEU A 575 -24.87 6.76 -9.32
C LEU A 575 -23.75 6.00 -8.56
N ASN A 576 -23.42 6.58 -7.40
CA ASN A 576 -22.88 5.94 -6.21
C ASN A 576 -23.77 4.81 -5.64
N TYR A 577 -23.32 3.55 -5.62
CA TYR A 577 -23.61 2.61 -4.51
C TYR A 577 -22.68 1.39 -4.43
N PHE A 578 -21.56 1.57 -3.73
CA PHE A 578 -20.57 0.53 -3.43
C PHE A 578 -20.18 0.60 -1.95
N ILE A 579 -21.17 0.51 -1.05
CA ILE A 579 -20.95 0.37 0.40
C ILE A 579 -22.01 -0.60 0.94
N GLU A 580 -21.63 -1.88 1.01
CA GLU A 580 -21.60 -2.72 2.23
C GLU A 580 -22.77 -3.72 2.36
N MET A 581 -22.62 -4.90 1.74
CA MET A 581 -22.89 -6.25 2.30
C MET A 581 -22.36 -7.34 1.36
#